data_AF-A0AAN7YIL7-F1
#
_entry.id   AF-A0AAN7YIL7-F1
#
_cell.length_a   1.000
_cell.length_b   1.000
_cell.length_c   1.000
_cell.angle_alpha   90.00
_cell.angle_beta   90.00
_cell.angle_gamma   90.00
#
_symmetry.space_group_name_H-M   'P 1'
#
loop_
_entity.id
_entity.type
_entity.pdbx_description
1 polymer ?
#
loop_
_entity_poly.entity_id
_entity_poly.type
_entity_poly.pdbx_seq_one_letter_code
_entity_poly.pdbx_strand_id
1 'polypeptide(L)'
;MASTNYSSQPLPPYQPQSSSNLAPNDERYLYDPNNPTHSRPASPLPPSTPRRGSQQSSAGESNYEYDKELESLMTTANATRTLDVLHTKSHLNMRIMDSTTSQVLYYIDNSAFTPGRPDVTLIRGSEKTDPVAGVVRWSSMYSKTLRIGVGDPGIADGEKSMIWEEVHNEHRRHPEYKWAVTGQDGMRHEFMWVRTHGSEAKHLGGEETNSSSFRNFKLIDCASQAQTGNGEVLAVFACNAFKSWKKLGKVVFRLDGSMRGWGQEWEVMVLLSVLGLVEMSRRRARQRRSSGAHGGP
;
A
#
# COMPACT_ATOMS: atom_id res chain seq x y z
N MET A 1 -23.37 13.97 -54.03
CA MET A 1 -24.00 15.30 -54.01
C MET A 1 -24.75 15.38 -52.68
N ALA A 2 -24.41 16.15 -51.65
CA ALA A 2 -23.76 17.45 -51.61
C ALA A 2 -22.63 17.50 -50.56
N SER A 3 -21.60 18.29 -50.87
CA SER A 3 -20.45 18.57 -50.01
C SER A 3 -20.63 19.96 -49.41
N THR A 4 -20.53 20.09 -48.08
CA THR A 4 -20.60 21.40 -47.40
C THR A 4 -19.21 21.75 -46.87
N ASN A 5 -18.57 22.71 -47.54
CA ASN A 5 -17.29 23.30 -47.17
C ASN A 5 -17.49 24.29 -46.02
N TYR A 6 -16.79 24.09 -44.89
CA TYR A 6 -16.59 25.15 -43.89
C TYR A 6 -15.21 25.78 -44.11
N SER A 7 -15.23 27.05 -44.52
CA SER A 7 -14.06 27.88 -44.74
C SER A 7 -13.58 28.49 -43.42
N SER A 8 -12.31 28.27 -43.12
CA SER A 8 -11.58 28.84 -42.00
C SER A 8 -11.34 30.35 -42.17
N GLN A 9 -11.59 31.13 -41.13
CA GLN A 9 -11.18 32.55 -41.01
C GLN A 9 -10.15 32.66 -39.88
N PRO A 10 -8.99 33.33 -40.09
CA PRO A 10 -7.96 33.47 -39.07
C PRO A 10 -8.29 34.57 -38.05
N LEU A 11 -7.97 34.30 -36.79
CA LEU A 11 -8.12 35.22 -35.66
C LEU A 11 -7.07 36.36 -35.69
N PRO A 12 -7.41 37.57 -35.24
CA PRO A 12 -6.46 38.69 -35.17
C PRO A 12 -5.44 38.54 -34.02
N PRO A 13 -4.24 39.12 -34.16
CA PRO A 13 -3.16 38.97 -33.18
C PRO A 13 -3.40 39.77 -31.89
N TYR A 14 -3.09 39.14 -30.76
CA TYR A 14 -3.16 39.68 -29.42
C TYR A 14 -2.01 40.67 -29.15
N GLN A 15 -2.31 41.91 -28.76
CA GLN A 15 -1.33 42.89 -28.30
C GLN A 15 -1.21 42.87 -26.77
N PRO A 16 0.00 42.86 -26.20
CA PRO A 16 0.20 42.96 -24.76
C PRO A 16 0.10 44.42 -24.30
N GLN A 17 -0.76 44.71 -23.31
CA GLN A 17 -0.74 45.98 -22.60
C GLN A 17 0.27 45.92 -21.45
N SER A 18 1.27 46.78 -21.55
CA SER A 18 2.17 47.19 -20.48
C SER A 18 1.56 48.36 -19.71
N SER A 19 1.52 48.27 -18.38
CA SER A 19 1.45 49.46 -17.53
C SER A 19 2.08 49.17 -16.18
N SER A 20 3.11 49.96 -15.90
CA SER A 20 3.96 50.02 -14.74
C SER A 20 3.41 50.96 -13.66
N ASN A 21 4.02 50.85 -12.47
CA ASN A 21 4.17 51.83 -11.39
C ASN A 21 3.02 51.99 -10.37
N LEU A 22 3.30 51.64 -9.10
CA LEU A 22 3.58 52.58 -7.99
C LEU A 22 3.52 51.85 -6.63
N ALA A 23 4.59 51.97 -5.83
CA ALA A 23 4.61 51.76 -4.38
C ALA A 23 4.65 53.15 -3.68
N PRO A 24 4.71 53.29 -2.34
CA PRO A 24 4.19 52.48 -1.23
C PRO A 24 3.20 53.30 -0.36
N ASN A 25 2.23 52.67 0.33
CA ASN A 25 1.35 53.41 1.25
C ASN A 25 1.88 53.43 2.69
N ASP A 26 1.97 54.66 3.17
CA ASP A 26 2.37 55.21 4.46
C ASP A 26 1.23 54.98 5.49
N GLU A 27 1.39 54.08 6.46
CA GLU A 27 0.40 53.88 7.54
C GLU A 27 0.60 54.92 8.65
N ARG A 28 -0.18 56.02 8.57
CA ARG A 28 -0.35 56.97 9.68
C ARG A 28 -1.53 56.54 10.55
N TYR A 29 -1.25 56.28 11.83
CA TYR A 29 -2.27 56.02 12.85
C TYR A 29 -3.05 57.30 13.18
N LEU A 30 -4.37 57.28 12.95
CA LEU A 30 -5.32 58.27 13.47
C LEU A 30 -5.88 57.75 14.80
N TYR A 31 -5.74 58.56 15.86
CA TYR A 31 -6.26 58.31 17.19
C TYR A 31 -7.68 58.89 17.31
N ASP A 32 -8.68 58.05 17.62
CA ASP A 32 -10.05 58.47 17.94
C ASP A 32 -10.29 58.31 19.46
N PRO A 33 -10.53 59.39 20.21
CA PRO A 33 -10.61 59.37 21.67
C PRO A 33 -11.94 58.88 22.28
N ASN A 34 -12.93 58.40 21.51
CA ASN A 34 -14.29 58.15 22.04
C ASN A 34 -14.80 56.69 22.04
N ASN A 35 -13.95 55.65 22.03
CA ASN A 35 -14.41 54.26 22.07
C ASN A 35 -14.01 53.51 23.38
N PRO A 36 -14.95 53.24 24.32
CA PRO A 36 -14.67 52.57 25.57
C PRO A 36 -14.91 51.06 25.46
N THR A 37 -14.03 50.33 24.76
CA THR A 37 -13.91 48.86 24.90
C THR A 37 -12.45 48.43 24.77
N HIS A 38 -11.71 48.46 25.87
CA HIS A 38 -10.37 47.86 25.96
C HIS A 38 -10.50 46.32 26.02
N SER A 39 -10.24 45.66 24.90
CA SER A 39 -9.86 44.25 24.83
C SER A 39 -8.42 44.17 24.32
N ARG A 40 -7.57 43.44 25.05
CA ARG A 40 -6.16 43.08 24.77
C ARG A 40 -5.73 43.15 23.28
N PRO A 41 -4.56 43.74 22.94
CA PRO A 41 -4.00 43.57 21.60
C PRO A 41 -3.62 42.11 21.37
N ALA A 42 -4.13 41.54 20.27
CA ALA A 42 -3.73 40.23 19.78
C ALA A 42 -2.26 40.27 19.36
N SER A 43 -1.51 39.22 19.72
CA SER A 43 -0.13 39.03 19.28
C SER A 43 -0.03 39.01 17.75
N PRO A 44 1.02 39.59 17.14
CA PRO A 44 1.19 39.58 15.69
C PRO A 44 1.33 38.13 15.20
N LEU A 45 0.59 37.81 14.14
CA LEU A 45 0.68 36.53 13.42
C LEU A 45 2.13 36.32 12.93
N PRO A 46 2.69 35.10 13.03
CA PRO A 46 4.01 34.82 12.49
C PRO A 46 4.00 35.00 10.96
N PRO A 47 5.13 35.42 10.37
CA PRO A 47 5.23 35.62 8.93
C PRO A 47 4.91 34.32 8.19
N SER A 48 4.12 34.46 7.12
CA SER A 48 3.71 33.41 6.19
C SER A 48 4.88 32.49 5.86
N THR A 49 4.74 31.21 6.17
CA THR A 49 5.69 30.18 5.74
C THR A 49 5.87 30.23 4.22
N PRO A 50 7.09 30.09 3.68
CA PRO A 50 7.31 30.02 2.24
C PRO A 50 6.42 28.95 1.62
N ARG A 51 5.67 29.35 0.59
CA ARG A 51 4.83 28.49 -0.24
C ARG A 51 5.69 27.33 -0.75
N ARG A 52 5.40 26.12 -0.25
CA ARG A 52 6.05 24.86 -0.63
C ARG A 52 5.98 24.73 -2.16
N GLY A 53 7.09 25.00 -2.82
CA GLY A 53 7.29 24.69 -4.23
C GLY A 53 7.02 23.21 -4.45
N SER A 54 6.33 22.93 -5.55
CA SER A 54 5.99 21.62 -6.09
C SER A 54 7.10 20.59 -5.92
N GLN A 55 6.93 19.66 -4.97
CA GLN A 55 7.57 18.36 -4.99
C GLN A 55 6.73 17.44 -5.90
N GLN A 56 6.78 17.68 -7.21
CA GLN A 56 6.42 16.68 -8.21
C GLN A 56 7.75 16.19 -8.79
N SER A 57 8.38 15.19 -8.15
CA SER A 57 9.49 14.44 -8.79
C SER A 57 9.82 13.13 -8.06
N SER A 58 9.72 13.09 -6.72
CA SER A 58 10.29 11.96 -5.97
C SER A 58 9.56 10.62 -6.17
N ALA A 59 8.24 10.62 -6.34
CA ALA A 59 7.48 9.37 -6.53
C ALA A 59 7.68 8.76 -7.93
N GLY A 60 7.83 9.61 -8.96
CA GLY A 60 8.09 9.16 -10.33
C GLY A 60 9.49 8.59 -10.49
N GLU A 61 10.48 9.25 -9.89
CA GLU A 61 11.87 8.78 -9.88
C GLU A 61 12.05 7.48 -9.09
N SER A 62 11.42 7.36 -7.91
CA SER A 62 11.50 6.13 -7.11
C SER A 62 10.84 4.92 -7.77
N ASN A 63 9.73 5.14 -8.49
CA ASN A 63 9.04 4.04 -9.19
C ASN A 63 9.86 3.57 -10.40
N TYR A 64 10.49 4.51 -11.12
CA TYR A 64 11.36 4.19 -12.25
C TYR A 64 12.65 3.45 -11.83
N GLU A 65 13.24 3.83 -10.69
CA GLU A 65 14.40 3.12 -10.13
C GLU A 65 14.04 1.70 -9.67
N TYR A 66 12.89 1.56 -9.01
CA TYR A 66 12.34 0.27 -8.62
C TYR A 66 12.09 -0.65 -9.83
N ASP A 67 11.43 -0.14 -10.88
CA ASP A 67 11.13 -0.93 -12.08
C ASP A 67 12.41 -1.38 -12.80
N LYS A 68 13.44 -0.53 -12.82
CA LYS A 68 14.77 -0.89 -13.37
C LYS A 68 15.45 -2.01 -12.58
N GLU A 69 15.44 -1.92 -11.25
CA GLU A 69 16.04 -2.94 -10.41
C GLU A 69 15.30 -4.28 -10.59
N LEU A 70 13.97 -4.23 -10.63
CA LEU A 70 13.13 -5.39 -10.87
C LEU A 70 13.41 -6.04 -12.24
N GLU A 71 13.47 -5.25 -13.32
CA GLU A 71 13.80 -5.73 -14.67
C GLU A 71 15.21 -6.33 -14.75
N SER A 72 16.18 -5.74 -14.04
CA SER A 72 17.54 -6.29 -13.95
C SER A 72 17.54 -7.67 -13.30
N LEU A 73 16.75 -7.87 -12.23
CA LEU A 73 16.64 -9.16 -11.54
C LEU A 73 15.91 -10.20 -12.41
N MET A 74 14.90 -9.78 -13.17
CA MET A 74 14.09 -10.63 -14.05
C MET A 74 14.85 -11.23 -15.25
N THR A 75 16.05 -10.74 -15.56
CA THR A 75 16.89 -11.28 -16.65
C THR A 75 17.45 -12.67 -16.32
N THR A 76 17.39 -13.10 -15.05
CA THR A 76 17.89 -14.42 -14.61
C THR A 76 16.75 -15.44 -14.53
N ALA A 77 16.92 -16.61 -15.15
CA ALA A 77 15.94 -17.70 -15.04
C ALA A 77 15.78 -18.15 -13.59
N ASN A 78 14.52 -18.22 -13.11
CA ASN A 78 14.16 -18.50 -11.71
C ASN A 78 14.63 -17.45 -10.68
N ALA A 79 14.78 -16.19 -11.09
CA ALA A 79 15.04 -15.10 -10.15
C ALA A 79 13.94 -15.04 -9.07
N THR A 80 14.36 -14.79 -7.83
CA THR A 80 13.45 -14.54 -6.72
C THR A 80 13.88 -13.31 -5.96
N ARG A 81 12.91 -12.61 -5.37
CA ARG A 81 13.16 -11.52 -4.43
C ARG A 81 12.58 -11.88 -3.08
N THR A 82 13.40 -11.78 -2.05
CA THR A 82 12.98 -12.06 -0.67
C THR A 82 12.88 -10.76 0.10
N LEU A 83 11.72 -10.55 0.73
CA LEU A 83 11.46 -9.45 1.64
C LEU A 83 11.23 -10.01 3.05
N ASP A 84 11.97 -9.48 4.02
CA ASP A 84 11.82 -9.84 5.43
C ASP A 84 10.78 -8.98 6.11
N VAL A 85 9.87 -9.62 6.85
CA VAL A 85 8.84 -8.95 7.64
C VAL A 85 9.22 -9.01 9.12
N LEU A 86 9.58 -7.87 9.68
CA LEU A 86 10.07 -7.76 11.05
C LEU A 86 9.09 -6.97 11.92
N HIS A 87 8.97 -7.36 13.18
CA HIS A 87 8.29 -6.54 14.17
C HIS A 87 9.14 -5.31 14.49
N THR A 88 8.48 -4.18 14.74
CA THR A 88 9.09 -3.01 15.35
C THR A 88 9.31 -3.26 16.86
N LYS A 89 9.66 -2.22 17.63
CA LYS A 89 9.71 -2.29 19.11
C LYS A 89 8.38 -2.76 19.72
N SER A 90 7.27 -2.55 19.00
CA SER A 90 5.94 -3.10 19.32
C SER A 90 5.67 -4.32 18.43
N HIS A 91 5.11 -5.39 19.02
CA HIS A 91 4.61 -6.55 18.27
C HIS A 91 3.39 -6.24 17.38
N LEU A 92 2.87 -5.01 17.41
CA LEU A 92 1.77 -4.58 16.56
C LEU A 92 2.27 -4.17 15.18
N ASN A 93 3.23 -3.25 15.14
CA ASN A 93 3.72 -2.65 13.90
C ASN A 93 4.91 -3.39 13.34
N MET A 94 5.09 -3.32 12.04
CA MET A 94 6.09 -4.09 11.31
C MET A 94 6.86 -3.23 10.32
N ARG A 95 7.98 -3.77 9.84
CA ARG A 95 8.78 -3.22 8.75
C ARG A 95 9.03 -4.33 7.73
N ILE A 96 9.02 -3.97 6.46
CA ILE A 96 9.45 -4.83 5.37
C ILE A 96 10.83 -4.36 4.94
N MET A 97 11.78 -5.28 4.92
CA MET A 97 13.14 -5.04 4.48
C MET A 97 13.47 -5.91 3.27
N ASP A 98 14.22 -5.38 2.32
CA ASP A 98 14.81 -6.21 1.27
C ASP A 98 15.89 -7.10 1.91
N SER A 99 15.81 -8.41 1.72
CA SER A 99 16.77 -9.34 2.33
C SER A 99 18.17 -9.24 1.72
N THR A 100 18.29 -8.74 0.49
CA THR A 100 19.56 -8.63 -0.22
C THR A 100 20.28 -7.33 0.18
N THR A 101 19.56 -6.21 0.16
CA THR A 101 20.17 -4.88 0.42
C THR A 101 20.06 -4.45 1.88
N SER A 102 19.25 -5.13 2.70
CA SER A 102 18.90 -4.72 4.06
C SER A 102 18.25 -3.33 4.15
N GLN A 103 17.71 -2.81 3.04
CA GLN A 103 16.99 -1.54 3.02
C GLN A 103 15.56 -1.73 3.55
N VAL A 104 15.06 -0.78 4.34
CA VAL A 104 13.66 -0.74 4.74
C VAL A 104 12.84 -0.18 3.57
N LEU A 105 11.99 -1.02 2.99
CA LEU A 105 11.12 -0.65 1.87
C LEU A 105 9.77 -0.11 2.34
N TYR A 106 9.22 -0.72 3.39
CA TYR A 106 7.90 -0.33 3.89
C TYR A 106 7.80 -0.35 5.42
N TYR A 107 7.02 0.59 5.94
CA TYR A 107 6.52 0.57 7.31
C TYR A 107 5.06 0.08 7.31
N ILE A 108 4.70 -0.74 8.29
CA ILE A 108 3.35 -1.26 8.45
C ILE A 108 2.77 -0.78 9.78
N ASP A 109 1.76 0.08 9.69
CA ASP A 109 0.97 0.51 10.84
C ASP A 109 -0.26 -0.39 10.96
N ASN A 110 -0.27 -1.24 11.99
CA ASN A 110 -1.39 -2.10 12.29
C ASN A 110 -2.26 -1.43 13.34
N SER A 111 -3.45 -1.00 12.94
CA SER A 111 -4.47 -0.59 13.89
C SER A 111 -5.05 -1.85 14.54
N ALA A 112 -5.21 -1.83 15.87
CA ALA A 112 -6.03 -2.79 16.57
C ALA A 112 -7.13 -2.01 17.29
N PHE A 113 -8.37 -2.13 16.81
CA PHE A 113 -9.57 -1.62 17.49
C PHE A 113 -9.77 -0.09 17.52
N THR A 114 -9.34 0.65 16.50
CA THR A 114 -9.75 2.06 16.34
C THR A 114 -10.79 2.21 15.24
N PRO A 115 -12.06 2.51 15.56
CA PRO A 115 -13.08 2.83 14.56
C PRO A 115 -12.61 3.92 13.61
N GLY A 116 -12.89 3.77 12.31
CA GLY A 116 -12.52 4.73 11.28
C GLY A 116 -11.07 4.66 10.79
N ARG A 117 -10.19 3.87 11.43
CA ARG A 117 -8.82 3.64 10.95
C ARG A 117 -8.72 2.35 10.14
N PRO A 118 -7.92 2.30 9.05
CA PRO A 118 -7.63 1.05 8.37
C PRO A 118 -6.93 0.04 9.30
N ASP A 119 -7.18 -1.24 9.09
CA ASP A 119 -6.67 -2.31 9.92
C ASP A 119 -5.18 -2.56 9.70
N VAL A 120 -4.75 -2.43 8.44
CA VAL A 120 -3.35 -2.44 8.02
C VAL A 120 -3.13 -1.23 7.12
N THR A 121 -2.08 -0.46 7.36
CA THR A 121 -1.63 0.61 6.46
C THR A 121 -0.20 0.32 6.04
N LEU A 122 0.05 0.22 4.74
CA LEU A 122 1.38 0.06 4.17
C LEU A 122 1.90 1.43 3.75
N ILE A 123 3.08 1.79 4.24
CA ILE A 123 3.69 3.11 4.06
C ILE A 123 5.02 2.91 3.34
N ARG A 124 5.28 3.67 2.27
CA ARG A 124 6.53 3.58 1.48
C ARG A 124 7.65 4.24 2.26
N GLY A 125 8.66 3.48 2.68
CA GLY A 125 9.78 3.99 3.46
C GLY A 125 9.84 3.43 4.88
N SER A 126 10.60 4.09 5.75
CA SER A 126 10.93 3.59 7.09
C SER A 126 10.08 4.17 8.20
N GLU A 127 9.39 5.28 7.93
CA GLU A 127 8.72 6.11 8.93
C GLU A 127 7.21 6.24 8.68
N LYS A 128 6.47 6.54 9.75
CA LYS A 128 4.99 6.65 9.69
C LYS A 128 4.48 7.86 8.90
N THR A 129 5.35 8.83 8.65
CA THR A 129 5.03 10.08 7.95
C THR A 129 5.23 9.99 6.45
N ASP A 130 5.80 8.87 5.98
CA ASP A 130 6.07 8.69 4.55
C ASP A 130 4.76 8.40 3.78
N PRO A 131 4.75 8.51 2.44
CA PRO A 131 3.55 8.33 1.63
C PRO A 131 2.92 6.94 1.79
N VAL A 132 1.60 6.88 1.81
CA VAL A 132 0.88 5.61 1.96
C VAL A 132 0.85 4.88 0.62
N ALA A 133 1.23 3.60 0.62
CA ALA A 133 1.12 2.72 -0.53
C ALA A 133 -0.28 2.13 -0.69
N GLY A 134 -0.94 1.85 0.43
CA GLY A 134 -2.29 1.35 0.44
C GLY A 134 -2.71 0.86 1.81
N VAL A 135 -3.95 0.38 1.88
CA VAL A 135 -4.61 0.05 3.14
C VAL A 135 -5.42 -1.24 3.02
N VAL A 136 -5.61 -1.91 4.15
CA VAL A 136 -6.55 -3.02 4.28
C VAL A 136 -7.64 -2.63 5.28
N ARG A 137 -8.88 -2.94 4.91
CA ARG A 137 -10.06 -2.88 5.77
C ARG A 137 -10.69 -4.24 5.90
N TRP A 138 -10.96 -4.64 7.13
CA TRP A 138 -11.64 -5.85 7.48
C TRP A 138 -13.07 -5.50 7.91
N SER A 139 -14.04 -5.85 7.08
CA SER A 139 -15.43 -5.39 7.24
C SER A 139 -16.06 -5.74 8.59
N SER A 140 -15.67 -6.85 9.20
CA SER A 140 -16.13 -7.27 10.53
C SER A 140 -15.30 -8.43 11.06
N MET A 141 -15.26 -8.61 12.38
CA MET A 141 -14.54 -9.67 13.09
C MET A 141 -14.87 -11.10 12.60
N TYR A 142 -16.08 -11.31 12.06
CA TYR A 142 -16.53 -12.61 11.54
C TYR A 142 -16.48 -12.70 10.02
N SER A 143 -16.19 -11.58 9.34
CA SER A 143 -16.08 -11.55 7.90
C SER A 143 -14.89 -12.40 7.44
N LYS A 144 -15.09 -13.13 6.34
CA LYS A 144 -14.02 -13.81 5.61
C LYS A 144 -13.48 -12.96 4.45
N THR A 145 -13.85 -11.69 4.43
CA THR A 145 -13.58 -10.74 3.36
C THR A 145 -12.74 -9.58 3.87
N LEU A 146 -11.73 -9.19 3.12
CA LEU A 146 -10.92 -7.98 3.28
C LEU A 146 -11.13 -7.09 2.06
N ARG A 147 -11.17 -5.78 2.27
CA ARG A 147 -11.08 -4.78 1.21
C ARG A 147 -9.68 -4.20 1.21
N ILE A 148 -9.04 -4.18 0.06
CA ILE A 148 -7.71 -3.63 -0.14
C ILE A 148 -7.84 -2.40 -1.01
N GLY A 149 -7.27 -1.29 -0.57
CA GLY A 149 -7.16 -0.08 -1.37
C GLY A 149 -5.69 0.17 -1.68
N VAL A 150 -5.33 0.26 -2.96
CA VAL A 150 -3.99 0.69 -3.41
C VAL A 150 -4.03 2.16 -3.74
N GLY A 151 -3.00 2.89 -3.34
CA GLY A 151 -2.89 4.34 -3.47
C GLY A 151 -2.77 5.04 -2.12
N ASP A 152 -2.53 6.34 -2.17
CA ASP A 152 -2.37 7.17 -0.98
C ASP A 152 -3.70 7.89 -0.65
N PRO A 153 -4.38 7.54 0.47
CA PRO A 153 -5.59 8.24 0.91
C PRO A 153 -5.34 9.66 1.43
N GLY A 154 -4.09 10.10 1.58
CA GLY A 154 -3.71 11.45 2.00
C GLY A 154 -3.66 12.48 0.86
N ILE A 155 -3.84 12.04 -0.40
CA ILE A 155 -3.93 12.92 -1.58
C ILE A 155 -5.31 13.59 -1.61
N ALA A 156 -5.44 14.73 -2.33
CA ALA A 156 -6.63 15.60 -2.34
C ALA A 156 -7.97 14.89 -2.61
N ASP A 157 -7.96 13.78 -3.36
CA ASP A 157 -9.15 12.97 -3.68
C ASP A 157 -9.44 11.85 -2.66
N GLY A 158 -8.58 11.70 -1.66
CA GLY A 158 -8.75 10.78 -0.54
C GLY A 158 -8.91 9.33 -0.95
N GLU A 159 -9.93 8.66 -0.42
CA GLU A 159 -10.23 7.27 -0.77
C GLU A 159 -10.72 7.07 -2.21
N LYS A 160 -11.13 8.15 -2.90
CA LYS A 160 -11.65 8.08 -4.27
C LYS A 160 -10.55 7.84 -5.30
N SER A 161 -9.33 8.26 -5.00
CA SER A 161 -8.15 7.98 -5.85
C SER A 161 -7.57 6.58 -5.64
N MET A 162 -8.14 5.79 -4.71
CA MET A 162 -7.64 4.44 -4.42
C MET A 162 -8.31 3.40 -5.31
N ILE A 163 -7.54 2.43 -5.78
CA ILE A 163 -8.04 1.24 -6.47
C ILE A 163 -8.47 0.24 -5.39
N TRP A 164 -9.77 -0.03 -5.30
CA TRP A 164 -10.34 -0.93 -4.31
C TRP A 164 -10.62 -2.30 -4.89
N GLU A 165 -10.03 -3.31 -4.27
CA GLU A 165 -10.26 -4.72 -4.59
C GLU A 165 -10.69 -5.49 -3.35
N GLU A 166 -11.31 -6.65 -3.56
CA GLU A 166 -11.81 -7.51 -2.50
C GLU A 166 -11.05 -8.84 -2.46
N VAL A 167 -10.52 -9.17 -1.29
CA VAL A 167 -10.02 -10.52 -0.98
C VAL A 167 -11.11 -11.24 -0.20
N HIS A 168 -11.63 -12.33 -0.74
CA HIS A 168 -12.67 -13.11 -0.09
C HIS A 168 -12.28 -14.58 -0.02
N ASN A 169 -12.74 -15.26 1.03
CA ASN A 169 -12.54 -16.69 1.11
C ASN A 169 -13.59 -17.40 0.25
N GLU A 170 -13.13 -18.07 -0.81
CA GLU A 170 -13.99 -18.80 -1.74
C GLU A 170 -14.50 -20.11 -1.11
N HIS A 171 -13.74 -20.70 -0.19
CA HIS A 171 -14.03 -22.00 0.39
C HIS A 171 -14.59 -21.94 1.83
N ARG A 172 -15.60 -22.76 2.13
CA ARG A 172 -16.18 -22.77 3.49
C ARG A 172 -15.23 -23.35 4.55
N ARG A 173 -14.47 -24.38 4.18
CA ARG A 173 -13.68 -25.22 5.10
C ARG A 173 -12.16 -25.03 5.01
N HIS A 174 -11.67 -24.39 3.94
CA HIS A 174 -10.25 -24.19 3.72
C HIS A 174 -9.91 -22.70 3.58
N PRO A 175 -8.76 -22.25 4.08
CA PRO A 175 -8.29 -20.87 3.92
C PRO A 175 -7.75 -20.66 2.49
N GLU A 176 -8.67 -20.47 1.55
CA GLU A 176 -8.42 -20.15 0.15
C GLU A 176 -9.01 -18.77 -0.12
N TYR A 177 -8.15 -17.77 -0.33
CA TYR A 177 -8.56 -16.37 -0.43
C TYR A 177 -8.27 -15.82 -1.81
N LYS A 178 -9.33 -15.58 -2.57
CA LYS A 178 -9.26 -15.12 -3.95
C LYS A 178 -9.38 -13.60 -4.01
N TRP A 179 -8.67 -13.01 -4.95
CA TRP A 179 -8.75 -11.60 -5.32
C TRP A 179 -8.41 -11.43 -6.80
N ALA A 180 -8.71 -10.26 -7.33
CA ALA A 180 -8.42 -9.94 -8.72
C ALA A 180 -7.82 -8.55 -8.81
N VAL A 181 -7.11 -8.27 -9.90
CA VAL A 181 -6.64 -6.94 -10.25
C VAL A 181 -6.56 -6.83 -11.77
N THR A 182 -6.67 -5.61 -12.27
CA THR A 182 -6.49 -5.34 -13.70
C THR A 182 -5.00 -5.14 -13.97
N GLY A 183 -4.44 -5.94 -14.89
CA GLY A 183 -3.03 -5.83 -15.30
C GLY A 183 -2.80 -4.64 -16.23
N GLN A 184 -1.53 -4.37 -16.56
CA GLN A 184 -1.16 -3.35 -17.54
C GLN A 184 -1.68 -3.67 -18.96
N ASP A 185 -1.96 -4.95 -19.23
CA ASP A 185 -2.61 -5.43 -20.45
C ASP A 185 -4.12 -5.09 -20.51
N GLY A 186 -4.68 -4.49 -19.46
CA GLY A 186 -6.09 -4.18 -19.33
C GLY A 186 -6.96 -5.41 -19.03
N MET A 187 -6.37 -6.59 -18.86
CA MET A 187 -7.09 -7.82 -18.54
C MET A 187 -7.25 -7.95 -17.03
N ARG A 188 -8.37 -8.54 -16.60
CA ARG A 188 -8.58 -8.86 -15.19
C ARG A 188 -8.01 -10.23 -14.89
N HIS A 189 -7.06 -10.27 -13.98
CA HIS A 189 -6.40 -11.50 -13.57
C HIS A 189 -6.80 -11.84 -12.15
N GLU A 190 -6.91 -13.14 -11.89
CA GLU A 190 -7.38 -13.66 -10.62
C GLU A 190 -6.26 -14.44 -9.92
N PHE A 191 -6.09 -14.16 -8.64
CA PHE A 191 -5.08 -14.79 -7.82
C PHE A 191 -5.71 -15.39 -6.57
N MET A 192 -5.08 -16.42 -6.05
CA MET A 192 -5.54 -17.09 -4.83
C MET A 192 -4.41 -17.32 -3.84
N TRP A 193 -4.62 -16.85 -2.62
CA TRP A 193 -3.82 -17.26 -1.47
C TRP A 193 -4.33 -18.60 -0.95
N VAL A 194 -3.52 -19.64 -1.11
CA VAL A 194 -3.78 -20.97 -0.57
C VAL A 194 -2.85 -21.18 0.61
N ARG A 195 -3.39 -21.69 1.72
CA ARG A 195 -2.54 -22.12 2.83
C ARG A 195 -1.62 -23.24 2.37
N THR A 196 -0.33 -23.08 2.62
CA THR A 196 0.66 -24.12 2.32
C THR A 196 1.18 -24.76 3.61
N HIS A 197 1.38 -26.07 3.54
CA HIS A 197 1.97 -26.87 4.60
C HIS A 197 3.35 -27.36 4.11
N GLY A 198 4.42 -26.92 4.78
CA GLY A 198 5.76 -27.46 4.52
C GLY A 198 6.35 -27.21 3.14
N SER A 199 6.77 -28.30 2.47
CA SER A 199 7.81 -28.36 1.43
C SER A 199 7.60 -27.50 0.19
N GLU A 200 6.38 -27.08 -0.12
CA GLU A 200 6.13 -26.21 -1.28
C GLU A 200 6.80 -24.83 -1.13
N ALA A 201 6.90 -24.31 0.09
CA ALA A 201 7.65 -23.09 0.38
C ALA A 201 9.17 -23.25 0.14
N LYS A 202 9.69 -24.49 0.06
CA LYS A 202 11.10 -24.77 -0.26
C LYS A 202 11.41 -24.47 -1.74
N HIS A 203 10.44 -24.59 -2.64
CA HIS A 203 10.69 -24.44 -4.09
C HIS A 203 10.88 -22.99 -4.55
N LEU A 204 10.41 -22.00 -3.78
CA LEU A 204 10.62 -20.58 -4.07
C LEU A 204 11.56 -19.88 -3.08
N GLY A 205 11.63 -20.34 -1.82
CA GLY A 205 12.21 -19.55 -0.72
C GLY A 205 13.51 -20.08 -0.10
N GLY A 206 14.16 -21.08 -0.70
CA GLY A 206 15.55 -21.49 -0.41
C GLY A 206 15.87 -21.97 1.02
N GLU A 207 14.94 -21.94 1.96
CA GLU A 207 15.22 -22.23 3.37
C GLU A 207 14.02 -22.91 4.05
N GLU A 208 14.30 -23.77 5.02
CA GLU A 208 13.27 -24.48 5.79
C GLU A 208 12.37 -23.51 6.57
N THR A 209 11.21 -23.22 6.01
CA THR A 209 10.14 -22.53 6.72
C THR A 209 9.54 -23.47 7.75
N ASN A 210 9.03 -22.93 8.86
CA ASN A 210 8.36 -23.77 9.84
C ASN A 210 7.03 -24.25 9.24
N SER A 211 7.03 -25.50 8.76
CA SER A 211 5.89 -26.21 8.17
C SER A 211 4.61 -26.17 9.01
N SER A 212 4.73 -26.02 10.34
CA SER A 212 3.60 -26.07 11.27
C SER A 212 2.81 -24.77 11.43
N SER A 213 3.27 -23.64 10.87
CA SER A 213 2.55 -22.37 11.05
C SER A 213 1.23 -22.36 10.26
N PHE A 214 0.14 -22.02 10.94
CA PHE A 214 -1.17 -21.78 10.32
C PHE A 214 -1.22 -20.51 9.44
N ARG A 215 -0.09 -19.79 9.32
CA ARG A 215 0.03 -18.51 8.60
C ARG A 215 1.06 -18.58 7.47
N ASN A 216 1.24 -19.76 6.88
CA ASN A 216 2.03 -19.90 5.65
C ASN A 216 1.05 -19.90 4.47
N PHE A 217 1.31 -19.06 3.48
CA PHE A 217 0.46 -18.91 2.30
C PHE A 217 1.30 -18.92 1.03
N LYS A 218 0.77 -19.51 -0.03
CA LYS A 218 1.27 -19.38 -1.40
C LYS A 218 0.24 -18.64 -2.24
N LEU A 219 0.69 -17.73 -3.07
CA LEU A 219 -0.12 -17.03 -4.06
C LEU A 219 0.01 -17.79 -5.37
N ILE A 220 -1.12 -18.17 -5.94
CA ILE A 220 -1.17 -18.82 -7.25
C ILE A 220 -1.99 -18.00 -8.24
N ASP A 221 -1.62 -18.10 -9.52
CA ASP A 221 -2.46 -17.67 -10.63
C ASP A 221 -3.60 -18.67 -10.85
N CYS A 222 -4.84 -18.18 -10.79
CA CYS A 222 -6.04 -19.00 -10.98
C CYS A 222 -6.15 -19.53 -12.41
N ALA A 223 -5.68 -18.79 -13.42
CA ALA A 223 -5.73 -19.24 -14.81
C ALA A 223 -4.82 -20.46 -15.01
N SER A 224 -3.58 -20.37 -14.53
CA SER A 224 -2.64 -21.49 -14.51
C SER A 224 -3.16 -22.68 -13.66
N GLN A 225 -3.86 -22.42 -12.55
CA GLN A 225 -4.47 -23.49 -11.76
C GLN A 225 -5.56 -24.24 -12.52
N ALA A 226 -6.41 -23.52 -13.26
CA ALA A 226 -7.44 -24.14 -14.08
C ALA A 226 -6.86 -25.03 -15.19
N GLN A 227 -5.66 -24.67 -15.71
CA GLN A 227 -5.00 -25.39 -16.80
C GLN A 227 -4.18 -26.60 -16.31
N THR A 228 -3.45 -26.46 -15.19
CA THR A 228 -2.46 -27.45 -14.73
C THR A 228 -2.89 -28.21 -13.47
N GLY A 229 -3.98 -27.80 -12.82
CA GLY A 229 -4.46 -28.31 -11.54
C GLY A 229 -3.69 -27.79 -10.32
N ASN A 230 -2.40 -27.48 -10.46
CA ASN A 230 -1.54 -27.09 -9.33
C ASN A 230 -1.39 -25.57 -9.16
N GLY A 231 -1.54 -24.82 -10.26
CA GLY A 231 -1.36 -23.37 -10.29
C GLY A 231 0.10 -22.95 -10.22
N GLU A 232 0.46 -21.95 -11.03
CA GLU A 232 1.77 -21.33 -10.95
C GLU A 232 1.87 -20.52 -9.66
N VAL A 233 2.93 -20.74 -8.87
CA VAL A 233 3.15 -20.02 -7.63
C VAL A 233 3.96 -18.75 -7.91
N LEU A 234 3.37 -17.59 -7.61
CA LEU A 234 3.95 -16.27 -7.86
C LEU A 234 4.61 -15.66 -6.63
N ALA A 235 4.07 -15.96 -5.44
CA ALA A 235 4.63 -15.48 -4.18
C ALA A 235 4.37 -16.47 -3.04
N VAL A 236 5.22 -16.43 -2.01
CA VAL A 236 5.05 -17.21 -0.78
C VAL A 236 5.26 -16.32 0.43
N PHE A 237 4.34 -16.36 1.39
CA PHE A 237 4.56 -15.83 2.72
C PHE A 237 4.84 -16.98 3.69
N ALA A 238 6.00 -16.92 4.33
CA ALA A 238 6.47 -17.89 5.29
C ALA A 238 6.61 -17.26 6.67
N CYS A 239 5.82 -17.73 7.63
CA CYS A 239 5.84 -17.20 9.00
C CYS A 239 6.95 -17.87 9.82
N ASN A 240 7.76 -17.04 10.51
CA ASN A 240 8.94 -17.43 11.29
C ASN A 240 8.71 -17.38 12.82
N ALA A 241 7.45 -17.37 13.27
CA ALA A 241 7.07 -17.09 14.67
C ALA A 241 7.72 -17.98 15.75
N PHE A 242 8.32 -19.12 15.39
CA PHE A 242 9.00 -20.02 16.33
C PHE A 242 10.53 -19.92 16.30
N LYS A 243 11.12 -19.27 15.31
CA LYS A 243 12.58 -19.12 15.18
C LYS A 243 13.09 -17.76 15.70
N SER A 244 12.25 -16.72 15.68
CA SER A 244 12.61 -15.40 16.16
C SER A 244 11.38 -14.60 16.60
N TRP A 245 11.46 -13.98 17.77
CA TRP A 245 10.43 -13.06 18.26
C TRP A 245 10.44 -11.70 17.54
N LYS A 246 11.55 -11.35 16.88
CA LYS A 246 11.71 -10.11 16.11
C LYS A 246 11.27 -10.24 14.66
N LYS A 247 11.35 -11.44 14.07
CA LYS A 247 11.03 -11.69 12.66
C LYS A 247 9.69 -12.41 12.55
N LEU A 248 8.68 -11.73 12.01
CA LEU A 248 7.36 -12.32 11.79
C LEU A 248 7.42 -13.38 10.69
N GLY A 249 8.15 -13.11 9.62
CA GLY A 249 8.18 -13.96 8.43
C GLY A 249 9.01 -13.38 7.29
N LYS A 250 8.82 -13.94 6.10
CA LYS A 250 9.36 -13.46 4.83
C LYS A 250 8.32 -13.63 3.71
N VAL A 251 8.31 -12.69 2.77
CA VAL A 251 7.60 -12.78 1.50
C VAL A 251 8.64 -13.07 0.42
N VAL A 252 8.42 -14.10 -0.39
CA VAL A 252 9.30 -14.43 -1.51
C VAL A 252 8.50 -14.29 -2.78
N PHE A 253 8.95 -13.42 -3.67
CA PHE A 253 8.40 -13.22 -5.00
C PHE A 253 9.18 -14.06 -6.00
N ARG A 254 8.47 -14.74 -6.90
CA ARG A 254 9.03 -15.19 -8.16
C ARG A 254 9.22 -13.96 -9.04
N LEU A 255 10.36 -13.84 -9.72
CA LEU A 255 10.67 -12.73 -10.64
C LEU A 255 10.99 -13.25 -12.04
N ASP A 256 10.43 -14.37 -12.47
CA ASP A 256 10.62 -14.83 -13.85
C ASP A 256 9.66 -14.10 -14.82
N GLY A 257 9.67 -14.52 -16.09
CA GLY A 257 8.95 -13.83 -17.16
C GLY A 257 7.44 -13.67 -16.94
N SER A 258 6.80 -14.47 -16.07
CA SER A 258 5.37 -14.33 -15.76
C SER A 258 5.05 -13.06 -14.94
N MET A 259 6.07 -12.44 -14.34
CA MET A 259 5.96 -11.20 -13.57
C MET A 259 6.25 -9.93 -14.37
N ARG A 260 6.64 -10.03 -15.65
CA ARG A 260 6.85 -8.86 -16.50
C ARG A 260 5.53 -8.11 -16.71
N GLY A 261 5.52 -6.81 -16.40
CA GLY A 261 4.35 -5.93 -16.57
C GLY A 261 3.40 -5.82 -15.38
N TRP A 262 3.71 -6.45 -14.24
CA TRP A 262 2.88 -6.33 -13.03
C TRP A 262 3.18 -5.09 -12.19
N GLY A 263 4.42 -4.59 -12.23
CA GLY A 263 4.85 -3.33 -11.62
C GLY A 263 4.71 -3.28 -10.09
N GLN A 264 5.05 -2.11 -9.52
CA GLN A 264 5.04 -1.89 -8.06
C GLN A 264 3.64 -2.01 -7.43
N GLU A 265 2.58 -1.62 -8.14
CA GLU A 265 1.21 -1.68 -7.61
C GLU A 265 0.75 -3.10 -7.32
N TRP A 266 1.14 -4.06 -8.16
CA TRP A 266 0.88 -5.47 -7.90
C TRP A 266 1.67 -5.97 -6.69
N GLU A 267 2.94 -5.59 -6.52
CA GLU A 267 3.71 -5.92 -5.31
C GLU A 267 2.98 -5.43 -4.05
N VAL A 268 2.50 -4.17 -4.09
CA VAL A 268 1.71 -3.58 -2.99
C VAL A 268 0.43 -4.38 -2.74
N MET A 269 -0.29 -4.81 -3.78
CA MET A 269 -1.47 -5.68 -3.64
C MET A 269 -1.15 -7.02 -2.97
N VAL A 270 -0.08 -7.69 -3.40
CA VAL A 270 0.38 -8.96 -2.82
C VAL A 270 0.74 -8.77 -1.34
N LEU A 271 1.48 -7.72 -1.01
CA LEU A 271 1.85 -7.41 0.37
C LEU A 271 0.63 -7.11 1.23
N LEU A 272 -0.25 -6.21 0.80
CA LEU A 272 -1.46 -5.85 1.54
C LEU A 272 -2.38 -7.05 1.77
N SER A 273 -2.58 -7.88 0.74
CA SER A 273 -3.46 -9.06 0.84
C SER A 273 -2.95 -10.06 1.86
N VAL A 274 -1.66 -10.43 1.82
CA VAL A 274 -1.14 -11.41 2.78
C VAL A 274 -1.01 -10.85 4.19
N LEU A 275 -0.63 -9.57 4.35
CA LEU A 275 -0.57 -8.92 5.65
C LEU A 275 -1.97 -8.77 6.27
N GLY A 276 -2.98 -8.49 5.45
CA GLY A 276 -4.37 -8.48 5.86
C GLY A 276 -4.83 -9.85 6.39
N LEU A 277 -4.47 -10.94 5.71
CA LEU A 277 -4.76 -12.31 6.17
C LEU A 277 -4.04 -12.66 7.48
N VAL A 278 -2.80 -12.20 7.64
CA VAL A 278 -2.03 -12.37 8.87
C VAL A 278 -2.68 -11.62 10.03
N GLU A 279 -3.08 -10.35 9.83
CA GLU A 279 -3.76 -9.55 10.86
C GLU A 279 -5.13 -10.14 11.21
N MET A 280 -5.92 -10.58 10.21
CA MET A 280 -7.17 -11.29 10.41
C MET A 280 -6.97 -12.53 11.30
N SER A 281 -5.95 -13.33 11.00
CA SER A 281 -5.60 -14.51 11.78
C SER A 281 -5.19 -14.17 13.21
N ARG A 282 -4.42 -13.08 13.41
CA ARG A 282 -3.99 -12.60 14.73
C ARG A 282 -5.18 -12.11 15.57
N ARG A 283 -6.13 -11.41 14.97
CA ARG A 283 -7.36 -10.94 15.65
C ARG A 283 -8.24 -12.11 16.08
N ARG A 284 -8.46 -13.10 15.20
CA ARG A 284 -9.20 -14.32 15.55
C ARG A 284 -8.52 -15.12 16.66
N ALA A 285 -7.19 -15.19 16.68
CA ALA A 285 -6.44 -15.86 17.74
C ALA A 285 -6.57 -15.16 19.10
N ARG A 286 -6.54 -13.81 19.13
CA ARG A 286 -6.76 -13.02 20.37
C ARG A 286 -8.14 -13.27 20.97
N GLN A 287 -9.18 -13.35 20.14
CA GLN A 287 -10.55 -13.65 20.57
C GLN A 287 -10.69 -15.03 21.23
N ARG A 288 -10.06 -16.07 20.65
CA ARG A 288 -10.07 -17.41 21.24
C ARG A 288 -9.41 -17.47 22.62
N ARG A 289 -8.43 -16.60 22.88
CA ARG A 289 -7.76 -16.50 24.18
C ARG A 289 -8.59 -15.76 25.21
N SER A 290 -9.36 -14.73 24.82
CA SER A 290 -10.24 -14.01 25.74
C SER A 290 -11.47 -14.83 26.16
N SER A 291 -11.96 -15.75 25.32
CA SER A 291 -13.09 -16.63 25.65
C SER A 291 -12.72 -17.80 26.57
N GLY A 292 -11.43 -18.04 26.84
CA GLY A 292 -10.96 -19.17 27.65
C GLY A 292 -10.72 -18.88 29.14
N ALA A 293 -10.96 -17.64 29.59
CA ALA A 293 -10.61 -17.20 30.95
C ALA A 293 -11.75 -17.29 31.99
N HIS A 294 -12.85 -18.01 31.71
CA HIS A 294 -14.01 -18.16 32.62
C HIS A 294 -14.41 -19.63 32.82
N GLY A 295 -13.44 -20.50 33.09
CA GLY A 295 -13.70 -21.92 33.36
C GLY A 295 -12.68 -22.50 34.33
N GLY A 296 -12.86 -22.23 35.61
CA GLY A 296 -12.19 -22.95 36.70
C GLY A 296 -13.17 -23.12 37.87
N PRO A 297 -13.38 -24.35 38.39
CA PRO A 297 -14.03 -24.56 39.68
C PRO A 297 -13.20 -24.07 40.86
#